data_AF-A0AAW7WF36-F1
#
_entry.id   AF-A0AAW7WF36-F1
#
_cell.length_a   1.000
_cell.length_b   1.000
_cell.length_c   1.000
_cell.angle_alpha   90.00
_cell.angle_beta   90.00
_cell.angle_gamma   90.00
#
_symmetry.space_group_name_H-M   'P 1'
#
loop_
_entity.id
_entity.type
_entity.pdbx_description
1 polymer ?
#
loop_
_entity_poly.entity_id
_entity_poly.type
_entity_poly.pdbx_seq_one_letter_code
_entity_poly.pdbx_strand_id
1 'polypeptide(L)'
;MAFFDSDIVQDEAKRLFSDYQQLMQLGSEYGKFDREGKKKFIETMEELMGRYRVFMKRFELSEDFQAKLTVEQLRTQLSQFGITPEQMFEQMNSTLERMKAQIEEPPSS
;
A
#
# COMPACT_ATOMS: atom_id res chain seq x y z
N MET A 1 -20.32 -1.98 19.36
CA MET A 1 -19.66 -3.03 18.56
C MET A 1 -18.27 -2.52 18.25
N ALA A 2 -17.24 -3.21 18.73
CA ALA A 2 -15.86 -2.88 18.39
C ALA A 2 -15.63 -3.28 16.92
N PHE A 3 -15.36 -2.29 16.08
CA PHE A 3 -14.99 -2.47 14.68
C PHE A 3 -13.82 -3.44 14.51
N PHE A 4 -12.92 -3.50 15.50
CA PHE A 4 -11.77 -4.37 15.53
C PHE A 4 -11.99 -5.75 16.15
N ASP A 5 -13.09 -5.98 16.85
CA ASP A 5 -13.48 -7.32 17.32
C ASP A 5 -14.10 -8.16 16.18
N SER A 6 -14.26 -7.57 15.00
CA SER A 6 -14.67 -8.29 13.80
C SER A 6 -13.48 -9.07 13.24
N ASP A 7 -13.54 -10.41 13.34
CA ASP A 7 -12.59 -11.33 12.71
C ASP A 7 -12.34 -10.98 11.24
N ILE A 8 -13.37 -10.48 10.56
CA ILE A 8 -13.32 -10.06 9.16
C ILE A 8 -12.34 -8.88 8.95
N VAL A 9 -12.38 -7.89 9.85
CA VAL A 9 -11.51 -6.70 9.75
C VAL A 9 -10.07 -7.07 10.10
N GLN A 10 -9.87 -7.93 11.09
CA GLN A 10 -8.53 -8.43 11.45
C GLN A 10 -7.92 -9.26 10.32
N ASP A 11 -8.70 -10.12 9.67
CA ASP A 11 -8.26 -10.90 8.52
C ASP A 11 -8.00 -10.03 7.30
N GLU A 12 -8.84 -9.02 7.04
CA GLU A 12 -8.59 -8.03 5.98
C GLU A 12 -7.27 -7.30 6.21
N ALA A 13 -7.01 -6.86 7.44
CA ALA A 13 -5.76 -6.20 7.82
C ALA A 13 -4.53 -7.10 7.59
N LYS A 14 -4.56 -8.33 8.12
CA LYS A 14 -3.46 -9.30 7.97
C LYS A 14 -3.16 -9.60 6.51
N ARG A 15 -4.19 -9.83 5.70
CA ARG A 15 -4.04 -10.07 4.26
C ARG A 15 -3.41 -8.86 3.58
N LEU A 16 -3.89 -7.66 3.87
CA LEU A 16 -3.40 -6.44 3.26
C LEU A 16 -1.91 -6.20 3.56
N PHE A 17 -1.49 -6.37 4.81
CA PHE A 17 -0.09 -6.27 5.19
C PHE A 17 0.78 -7.37 4.56
N SER A 18 0.27 -8.60 4.47
CA SER A 18 0.99 -9.70 3.82
C SER A 18 1.17 -9.45 2.32
N ASP A 19 0.10 -9.05 1.63
CA ASP A 19 0.12 -8.69 0.21
C ASP A 19 1.15 -7.57 -0.05
N TYR A 20 1.18 -6.55 0.82
CA TYR A 20 2.15 -5.47 0.75
C TYR A 20 3.60 -5.96 0.89
N GLN A 21 3.89 -6.77 1.91
CA GLN A 21 5.25 -7.28 2.11
C GLN A 21 5.72 -8.15 0.93
N GLN A 22 4.84 -9.00 0.41
CA GLN A 22 5.15 -9.83 -0.76
C GLN A 22 5.42 -8.98 -2.00
N LEU A 23 4.61 -7.95 -2.25
CA LEU A 23 4.82 -7.06 -3.39
C LEU A 23 6.07 -6.20 -3.23
N MET A 24 6.41 -5.74 -2.03
CA MET A 24 7.67 -5.02 -1.79
C MET A 24 8.89 -5.92 -2.04
N GLN A 25 8.82 -7.19 -1.63
CA GLN A 25 9.85 -8.17 -1.93
C GLN A 25 9.96 -8.43 -3.44
N LEU A 26 8.83 -8.62 -4.12
CA LEU A 26 8.77 -8.79 -5.58
C LEU A 26 9.29 -7.55 -6.33
N GLY A 27 9.02 -6.36 -5.81
CA GLY A 27 9.47 -5.09 -6.36
C GLY A 27 11.00 -4.94 -6.40
N SER A 28 11.73 -5.64 -5.53
CA SER A 28 13.21 -5.69 -5.58
C SER A 28 13.73 -6.31 -6.88
N GLU A 29 12.91 -7.13 -7.56
CA GLU A 29 13.24 -7.78 -8.83
C GLU A 29 12.62 -7.08 -10.04
N TYR A 30 11.92 -5.96 -9.85
CA TYR A 30 11.18 -5.25 -10.92
C TYR A 30 12.03 -4.94 -12.16
N GLY A 31 13.32 -4.62 -11.97
CA GLY A 31 14.25 -4.35 -13.08
C GLY A 31 14.46 -5.55 -14.02
N LYS A 32 14.25 -6.78 -13.53
CA LYS A 32 14.39 -8.03 -14.29
C LYS A 32 13.10 -8.43 -15.03
N PHE A 33 11.97 -7.78 -14.73
CA PHE A 33 10.70 -8.13 -15.36
C PHE A 33 10.69 -7.70 -16.82
N ASP A 34 10.04 -8.51 -17.64
CA ASP A 34 9.66 -8.11 -18.99
C ASP A 34 8.52 -7.06 -18.94
N ARG A 35 8.15 -6.54 -20.12
CA ARG A 35 7.17 -5.45 -20.20
C ARG A 35 5.83 -5.83 -19.55
N GLU A 36 5.35 -7.05 -19.81
CA GLU A 36 4.09 -7.56 -19.26
C GLU A 36 4.18 -7.78 -17.75
N GLY A 37 5.29 -8.34 -17.25
CA GLY A 37 5.52 -8.50 -15.81
C GLY A 37 5.59 -7.16 -15.08
N LYS A 38 6.25 -6.16 -15.67
CA LYS A 38 6.27 -4.79 -15.13
C LYS A 38 4.88 -4.18 -15.08
N LYS A 39 4.09 -4.30 -16.15
CA LYS A 39 2.72 -3.81 -16.21
C LYS A 39 1.86 -4.48 -15.13
N LYS A 40 1.94 -5.81 -15.02
CA LYS A 40 1.18 -6.57 -14.03
C LYS A 40 1.56 -6.21 -12.59
N PHE A 41 2.85 -6.00 -12.34
CA PHE A 41 3.34 -5.54 -11.03
C PHE A 41 2.72 -4.18 -10.65
N ILE A 42 2.74 -3.21 -11.56
CA ILE A 42 2.15 -1.89 -11.34
C ILE A 42 0.66 -2.01 -11.05
N GLU A 43 -0.10 -2.71 -11.90
CA GLU A 43 -1.54 -2.91 -11.72
C GLU A 43 -1.86 -3.52 -10.34
N THR A 44 -1.09 -4.53 -9.93
CA THR A 44 -1.28 -5.22 -8.64
C THR A 44 -0.97 -4.29 -7.46
N MET A 45 0.07 -3.45 -7.59
CA MET A 45 0.41 -2.48 -6.55
C MET A 45 -0.65 -1.37 -6.45
N GLU A 46 -1.22 -0.91 -7.57
CA GLU A 46 -2.31 0.06 -7.57
C GLU A 46 -3.58 -0.50 -6.90
N GLU A 47 -3.94 -1.74 -7.20
CA GLU A 47 -5.07 -2.42 -6.58
C GLU A 47 -4.89 -2.52 -5.06
N LEU A 48 -3.69 -2.91 -4.61
CA LEU A 48 -3.36 -2.98 -3.19
C LEU A 48 -3.46 -1.59 -2.52
N MET A 49 -2.94 -0.54 -3.16
CA MET A 49 -3.05 0.83 -2.65
C MET A 49 -4.51 1.30 -2.57
N GLY A 50 -5.35 0.91 -3.53
CA GLY A 50 -6.79 1.14 -3.50
C GLY A 50 -7.44 0.50 -2.26
N ARG A 51 -7.16 -0.79 -2.01
CA ARG A 51 -7.64 -1.50 -0.81
C ARG A 51 -7.14 -0.85 0.48
N TYR A 52 -5.86 -0.45 0.51
CA TYR A 52 -5.25 0.18 1.69
C TYR A 52 -5.89 1.54 2.00
N ARG A 53 -6.19 2.34 0.97
CA ARG A 53 -6.89 3.63 1.14
C ARG A 53 -8.29 3.43 1.70
N VAL A 54 -9.05 2.46 1.21
CA VAL A 54 -10.39 2.14 1.72
C VAL A 54 -10.31 1.68 3.17
N PHE A 55 -9.36 0.80 3.49
CA PHE A 55 -9.12 0.33 4.84
C PHE A 55 -8.79 1.49 5.79
N MET A 56 -7.83 2.35 5.43
CA MET A 56 -7.47 3.53 6.23
C MET A 56 -8.65 4.50 6.42
N LYS A 57 -9.52 4.67 5.42
CA LYS A 57 -10.74 5.48 5.56
C LYS A 57 -11.79 4.86 6.47
N ARG A 58 -12.00 3.54 6.39
CA ARG A 58 -12.89 2.83 7.34
C ARG A 58 -12.38 2.96 8.78
N PHE A 59 -11.06 2.93 8.93
CA PHE A 59 -10.39 3.10 10.21
C PHE A 59 -10.52 4.50 10.79
N GLU A 60 -10.29 5.53 9.98
CA GLU A 60 -10.44 6.93 10.38
C GLU A 60 -11.86 7.25 10.86
N LEU A 61 -12.87 6.63 10.25
CA LEU A 61 -14.27 6.78 10.60
C LEU A 61 -14.72 5.90 11.77
N SER A 62 -13.86 5.01 12.27
CA SER A 62 -14.19 4.11 13.37
C SER A 62 -14.14 4.82 14.72
N GLU A 63 -15.20 4.65 15.52
CA GLU A 63 -15.24 5.13 16.90
C GLU A 63 -14.54 4.19 17.89
N ASP A 64 -14.07 3.03 17.41
CA ASP A 64 -13.42 2.01 18.22
C ASP A 64 -12.05 2.50 18.74
N PHE A 65 -11.90 2.45 20.07
CA PHE A 65 -10.68 2.84 20.76
C PHE A 65 -9.46 2.01 20.33
N GLN A 66 -9.64 0.71 20.03
CA GLN A 66 -8.57 -0.15 19.53
C GLN A 66 -8.11 0.27 18.12
N ALA A 67 -9.04 0.67 17.25
CA ALA A 67 -8.72 1.17 15.92
C ALA A 67 -7.84 2.42 15.99
N LYS A 68 -8.19 3.34 16.90
CA LYS A 68 -7.44 4.57 17.13
C LYS A 68 -6.02 4.28 17.62
N LEU A 69 -5.84 3.31 18.52
CA LEU A 69 -4.52 2.93 19.02
C LEU A 69 -3.63 2.34 17.92
N THR A 70 -4.16 1.48 17.05
CA THR A 70 -3.40 0.91 15.92
C THR A 70 -2.97 1.99 14.92
N VAL A 71 -3.83 2.97 14.64
CA VAL A 71 -3.48 4.12 13.78
C VAL A 71 -2.37 4.95 14.42
N GLU A 72 -2.46 5.24 15.70
CA GLU A 72 -1.42 5.99 16.41
C GLU A 72 -0.09 5.23 16.45
N GLN A 73 -0.09 3.90 16.61
CA GLN A 73 1.12 3.08 16.48
C GLN A 73 1.72 3.14 15.07
N LEU A 74 0.89 2.98 14.04
CA LEU A 74 1.34 3.05 12.65
C LEU A 74 1.91 4.44 12.32
N ARG A 75 1.22 5.51 12.74
CA ARG A 75 1.69 6.89 12.63
C ARG A 75 3.01 7.09 13.36
N THR A 76 3.16 6.52 14.55
CA THR A 76 4.40 6.60 15.33
C THR A 76 5.55 5.92 14.59
N GLN A 77 5.34 4.73 14.02
CA GLN A 77 6.36 4.04 13.23
C GLN A 77 6.74 4.84 11.99
N LEU A 78 5.76 5.36 11.24
CA LEU A 78 6.02 6.17 10.06
C LEU A 78 6.70 7.50 10.39
N SER A 79 6.35 8.13 11.51
CA SER A 79 7.00 9.35 11.99
C SER A 79 8.48 9.16 12.35
N GLN A 80 8.89 7.95 12.76
CA GLN A 80 10.31 7.63 12.98
C GLN A 80 11.09 7.65 11.66
N PHE A 81 10.42 7.37 10.54
CA PHE A 81 10.97 7.52 9.20
C PHE A 81 10.75 8.94 8.62
N GLY A 82 10.15 9.86 9.38
CA GLY A 82 9.89 11.23 8.96
C GLY A 82 8.78 11.38 7.91
N ILE A 83 7.89 10.38 7.79
CA ILE A 83 6.81 10.37 6.79
C ILE A 83 5.44 10.19 7.47
N THR A 84 4.40 10.82 6.92
CA THR A 84 3.00 10.53 7.29
C THR A 84 2.41 9.43 6.40
N PRO A 85 1.32 8.76 6.81
CA PRO A 85 0.60 7.83 5.94
C PRO A 85 0.23 8.45 4.58
N GLU A 86 -0.24 9.70 4.59
CA GLU A 86 -0.60 10.44 3.38
C GLU A 86 0.61 10.64 2.47
N GLN A 87 1.75 11.06 3.04
CA GLN A 87 2.99 11.22 2.29
C GLN A 87 3.50 9.90 1.72
N MET A 88 3.36 8.79 2.46
CA MET A 88 3.68 7.45 1.96
C MET A 88 2.84 7.10 0.72
N PHE A 89 1.53 7.39 0.75
CA PHE A 89 0.64 7.17 -0.39
C PHE A 89 1.02 8.03 -1.60
N GLU A 90 1.27 9.33 -1.39
CA GLU A 90 1.70 10.24 -2.45
C GLU A 90 3.02 9.79 -3.08
N GLN A 91 3.98 9.38 -2.25
CA GLN A 91 5.25 8.87 -2.72
C GLN A 91 5.09 7.58 -3.52
N MET A 92 4.24 6.65 -3.07
CA MET A 92 3.98 5.40 -3.77
C MET A 92 3.30 5.67 -5.13
N ASN A 93 2.27 6.51 -5.16
CA ASN A 93 1.61 6.92 -6.41
C ASN A 93 2.62 7.55 -7.38
N SER A 94 3.46 8.49 -6.91
CA SER A 94 4.48 9.11 -7.76
C SER A 94 5.49 8.10 -8.32
N THR A 95 5.74 7.01 -7.59
CA THR A 95 6.66 5.95 -7.98
C THR A 95 6.00 5.09 -9.05
N LEU A 96 4.74 4.70 -8.86
CA LEU A 96 3.96 3.93 -9.83
C LEU A 96 3.78 4.69 -11.15
N GLU A 97 3.47 5.99 -11.10
CA GLU A 97 3.38 6.82 -12.31
C GLU A 97 4.69 6.87 -13.10
N ARG A 98 5.84 6.97 -12.42
CA ARG A 98 7.16 6.88 -13.06
C ARG A 98 7.42 5.51 -13.66
N MET A 99 7.02 4.44 -12.96
CA MET A 99 7.16 3.07 -13.46
C MET A 99 6.30 2.83 -14.71
N LYS A 100 5.09 3.42 -14.78
CA LYS A 100 4.23 3.37 -15.97
C LYS A 100 4.86 4.10 -17.14
N ALA A 101 5.36 5.33 -16.92
CA ALA A 101 6.00 6.12 -17.97
C ALA A 101 7.17 5.36 -18.62
N GLN A 102 7.97 4.63 -17.84
CA GLN A 102 9.06 3.78 -18.35
C GLN A 102 8.60 2.60 -19.23
N ILE A 103 7.34 2.17 -19.13
CA ILE A 103 6.75 1.10 -19.96
C ILE A 103 6.15 1.66 -21.25
N GLU A 104 5.66 2.90 -21.20
CA GLU A 104 5.04 3.61 -22.31
C GLU A 104 6.06 4.26 -23.25
N GLU A 105 7.18 4.74 -22.70
CA GLU A 105 8.30 5.21 -23.52
C GLU A 105 8.94 4.03 -24.28
N PRO A 106 8.94 4.03 -25.62
CA PRO A 106 9.74 3.06 -26.37
C PRO A 106 11.22 3.28 -26.01
N PRO A 107 12.05 2.22 -25.95
CA PRO A 107 13.47 2.40 -25.73
C PRO A 107 13.98 3.37 -26.80
N SER A 108 14.62 4.45 -26.38
CA SER A 108 15.29 5.40 -27.27
C SER A 108 16.28 4.60 -28.11
N SER A 109 15.96 4.40 -29.39
CA SER A 109 16.82 3.76 -30.38
C SER A 109 18.12 4.55 -30.58
#